data_AF-A0A0D2EKL6-F1
#
_entry.id   AF-A0A0D2EKL6-F1
#
_cell.length_a   1.000
_cell.length_b   1.000
_cell.length_c   1.000
_cell.angle_alpha   90.00
_cell.angle_beta   90.00
_cell.angle_gamma   90.00
#
_symmetry.space_group_name_H-M   'P 1'
#
loop_
_entity.id
_entity.type
_entity.pdbx_description
1 polymer ?
#
loop_
_entity_poly.entity_id
_entity_poly.type
_entity_poly.pdbx_seq_one_letter_code
_entity_poly.pdbx_strand_id
1 'polypeptide(L)'
;MTFDEDFGPPSPGPGRKIPGAVLLAANWTGKIVYLNAQGFTSVDESLAKPVTADTTFWVASCTKLVTTVSALQCAEKGLLSLDDEHQLSAILPEYATPVFWQGLTLCLVRRR
;
A
#
# COMPACT_ATOMS: atom_id res chain seq x y z
N MET A 1 -15.60 19.90 -7.80
CA MET A 1 -14.17 19.62 -7.62
C MET A 1 -13.92 18.29 -8.30
N THR A 2 -13.47 18.35 -9.54
CA THR A 2 -12.98 17.18 -10.28
C THR A 2 -11.49 17.05 -10.02
N PHE A 3 -10.95 15.83 -10.07
CA PHE A 3 -9.52 15.57 -9.87
C PHE A 3 -8.63 16.47 -10.74
N ASP A 4 -9.10 16.85 -11.92
CA ASP A 4 -8.41 17.76 -12.83
C ASP A 4 -8.25 19.20 -12.32
N GLU A 5 -9.16 19.67 -11.48
CA GLU A 5 -9.14 21.05 -10.98
C GLU A 5 -8.15 21.23 -9.81
N ASP A 6 -7.84 20.15 -9.08
CA ASP A 6 -7.09 20.22 -7.82
C ASP A 6 -5.56 20.02 -7.99
N PHE A 7 -5.08 19.48 -9.12
CA PHE A 7 -3.66 19.12 -9.30
C PHE A 7 -2.71 20.30 -9.63
N GLY A 8 -3.23 21.53 -9.70
CA GLY A 8 -2.42 22.75 -9.88
C GLY A 8 -1.77 22.89 -11.26
N PRO A 9 -0.93 23.91 -11.50
CA PRO A 9 -0.44 24.28 -12.82
C PRO A 9 0.41 23.19 -13.49
N PRO A 10 0.41 23.07 -14.83
CA PRO A 10 1.03 21.97 -15.57
C PRO A 10 2.58 22.00 -15.62
N SER A 11 3.24 22.81 -14.79
CA SER A 11 4.70 22.95 -14.77
C SER A 11 5.33 22.33 -13.50
N PRO A 12 6.52 21.70 -13.60
CA PRO A 12 7.29 21.31 -12.42
C PRO A 12 7.77 22.57 -11.66
N GLY A 13 7.97 22.46 -10.35
CA GLY A 13 8.48 23.57 -9.53
C GLY A 13 8.16 23.48 -8.03
N PRO A 14 8.84 24.29 -7.19
CA PRO A 14 8.80 24.20 -5.73
C PRO A 14 7.45 24.61 -5.09
N GLY A 15 6.55 25.25 -5.85
CA GLY A 15 5.22 25.64 -5.37
C GLY A 15 4.21 24.50 -5.34
N ARG A 16 4.58 23.29 -5.79
CA ARG A 16 3.67 22.15 -5.92
C ARG A 16 3.71 21.24 -4.69
N LYS A 17 2.54 20.96 -4.10
CA LYS A 17 2.40 20.09 -2.92
C LYS A 17 2.50 18.59 -3.25
N ILE A 18 2.01 18.19 -4.43
CA ILE A 18 2.05 16.81 -4.92
C ILE A 18 2.70 16.83 -6.30
N PRO A 19 3.92 16.28 -6.48
CA PRO A 19 4.66 16.37 -7.75
C PRO A 19 3.88 15.77 -8.92
N GLY A 20 3.26 14.61 -8.70
CA GLY A 20 2.35 13.96 -9.63
C GLY A 20 1.59 12.81 -8.97
N ALA A 21 0.48 12.40 -9.58
CA ALA A 21 -0.34 11.29 -9.13
C ALA A 21 -1.06 10.62 -10.30
N VAL A 22 -1.50 9.40 -10.05
CA VAL A 22 -2.38 8.63 -10.93
C VAL A 22 -3.63 8.26 -10.14
N LEU A 23 -4.80 8.55 -10.71
CA LEU A 23 -6.09 8.14 -10.16
C LEU A 23 -6.75 7.14 -11.11
N LEU A 24 -7.10 5.99 -10.56
CA LEU A 24 -7.83 4.93 -11.24
C LEU A 24 -9.11 4.62 -10.46
N ALA A 25 -10.24 4.58 -11.16
CA ALA A 25 -11.48 4.04 -10.64
C ALA A 25 -12.00 2.95 -11.57
N ALA A 26 -12.43 1.84 -10.99
CA ALA A 26 -13.02 0.71 -11.69
C ALA A 26 -14.36 0.33 -11.06
N ASN A 27 -15.25 -0.23 -11.85
CA ASN A 27 -16.53 -0.75 -11.37
C ASN A 27 -16.39 -2.22 -10.89
N TRP A 28 -17.49 -2.79 -10.38
CA TRP A 28 -17.54 -4.18 -9.91
C TRP A 28 -17.28 -5.22 -11.00
N THR A 29 -17.48 -4.88 -12.28
CA THR A 29 -17.16 -5.77 -13.42
C THR A 29 -15.65 -5.76 -13.75
N GLY A 30 -14.84 -4.97 -13.03
CA GLY A 30 -13.42 -4.76 -13.31
C GLY A 30 -13.14 -3.80 -14.47
N LYS A 31 -14.16 -3.13 -15.02
CA LYS A 31 -13.98 -2.14 -16.08
C LYS A 31 -13.48 -0.82 -15.46
N ILE A 32 -12.35 -0.32 -15.96
CA ILE A 32 -11.84 1.01 -15.62
C ILE A 32 -12.83 2.05 -16.15
N VAL A 33 -13.40 2.84 -15.23
CA VAL A 33 -14.35 3.92 -15.54
C VAL A 33 -13.67 5.28 -15.58
N TYR A 34 -12.51 5.40 -14.95
CA TYR A 34 -11.70 6.61 -14.94
C TYR A 34 -10.23 6.24 -14.75
N LEU A 35 -9.35 6.82 -15.56
CA LEU A 35 -7.91 6.73 -15.43
C LEU A 35 -7.31 8.05 -15.87
N ASN A 36 -6.61 8.71 -14.95
CA ASN A 36 -5.94 9.96 -15.25
C ASN A 36 -4.60 10.03 -14.51
N ALA A 37 -3.58 10.51 -15.21
CA ALA A 37 -2.22 10.65 -14.72
C ALA A 37 -1.80 12.11 -14.89
N GLN A 38 -1.38 12.75 -13.81
CA GLN A 38 -1.04 14.17 -13.81
C GLN A 38 0.27 14.44 -13.07
N GLY A 39 0.96 15.49 -13.51
CA GLY A 39 2.17 15.99 -12.89
C GLY A 39 3.44 15.29 -13.36
N PHE A 40 4.48 15.36 -12.52
CA PHE A 40 5.83 14.96 -12.85
C PHE A 40 6.43 14.07 -11.76
N THR A 41 7.38 13.23 -12.15
CA THR A 41 8.08 12.29 -11.25
C THR A 41 9.01 12.97 -10.25
N SER A 42 9.38 14.24 -10.50
CA SER A 42 10.32 15.00 -9.68
C SER A 42 9.87 16.45 -9.54
N VAL A 43 10.26 17.08 -8.43
CA VAL A 43 10.13 18.53 -8.22
C VAL A 43 11.27 19.28 -8.93
N ASP A 44 12.43 18.62 -9.09
CA ASP A 44 13.56 19.14 -9.86
C ASP A 44 13.25 19.05 -11.35
N GLU A 45 13.19 20.20 -12.02
CA GLU A 45 12.88 20.33 -13.45
C GLU A 45 13.86 19.55 -14.34
N SER A 46 15.13 19.41 -13.93
CA SER A 46 16.14 18.69 -14.71
C SER A 46 15.91 17.16 -14.74
N LEU A 47 15.19 16.64 -13.74
CA LEU A 47 14.88 15.21 -13.56
C LEU A 47 13.39 14.91 -13.77
N ALA A 48 12.57 15.93 -13.99
CA ALA A 48 11.11 15.81 -14.09
C ALA A 48 10.71 15.12 -15.39
N LYS A 49 10.03 13.97 -15.28
CA LYS A 49 9.37 13.29 -16.39
C LYS A 49 7.86 13.33 -16.18
N PRO A 50 7.04 13.47 -17.23
CA PRO A 50 5.59 13.38 -17.10
C PRO A 50 5.18 12.04 -16.47
N VAL A 51 4.28 12.08 -15.50
CA VAL A 51 3.67 10.88 -14.94
C VAL A 51 2.70 10.28 -15.96
N THR A 52 2.79 8.98 -16.15
CA THR A 52 1.89 8.17 -16.97
C THR A 52 1.19 7.11 -16.10
N ALA A 53 0.18 6.44 -16.64
CA ALA A 53 -0.49 5.34 -15.95
C ALA A 53 0.48 4.19 -15.58
N ASP A 54 1.56 4.00 -16.33
CA ASP A 54 2.57 2.96 -16.13
C ASP A 54 3.75 3.41 -15.24
N THR A 55 3.68 4.61 -14.67
CA THR A 55 4.75 5.13 -13.81
C THR A 55 4.82 4.33 -12.50
N THR A 56 6.00 3.84 -12.15
CA THR A 56 6.23 3.09 -10.91
C THR A 56 6.26 4.02 -9.70
N PHE A 57 5.45 3.71 -8.68
CA PHE A 57 5.43 4.41 -7.41
C PHE A 57 5.86 3.51 -6.26
N TRP A 58 6.44 4.10 -5.22
CA TRP A 58 6.64 3.40 -3.95
C TRP A 58 5.33 3.37 -3.17
N VAL A 59 4.79 2.17 -2.94
CA VAL A 59 3.46 1.98 -2.35
C VAL A 59 3.46 1.92 -0.82
N ALA A 60 4.64 1.96 -0.18
CA ALA A 60 4.83 2.03 1.27
C ALA A 60 3.83 1.17 2.07
N SER A 61 2.95 1.77 2.88
CA SER A 61 2.02 1.04 3.75
C SER A 61 0.93 0.27 3.00
N CYS A 62 0.68 0.53 1.72
CA CYS A 62 -0.27 -0.25 0.92
C CYS A 62 0.20 -1.71 0.74
N THR A 63 1.47 -2.00 0.99
CA THR A 63 1.99 -3.38 1.07
C THR A 63 1.26 -4.25 2.09
N LYS A 64 0.72 -3.66 3.16
CA LYS A 64 -0.08 -4.39 4.17
C LYS A 64 -1.28 -5.10 3.56
N LEU A 65 -1.93 -4.52 2.55
CA LEU A 65 -3.07 -5.16 1.89
C LEU A 65 -2.64 -6.47 1.22
N VAL A 66 -1.53 -6.44 0.48
CA VAL A 66 -0.98 -7.62 -0.18
C VAL A 66 -0.55 -8.66 0.84
N THR A 67 0.16 -8.25 1.89
CA THR A 67 0.59 -9.15 2.97
C THR A 67 -0.60 -9.79 3.70
N THR A 68 -1.65 -9.02 4.00
CA THR A 68 -2.86 -9.55 4.65
C THR A 68 -3.59 -10.54 3.75
N VAL A 69 -3.76 -10.26 2.46
CA VAL A 69 -4.39 -11.21 1.53
C VAL A 69 -3.60 -12.52 1.47
N SER A 70 -2.26 -12.46 1.37
CA SER A 70 -1.41 -13.66 1.39
C SER A 70 -1.53 -14.43 2.71
N ALA A 71 -1.56 -13.74 3.86
CA ALA A 71 -1.72 -14.38 5.16
C ALA A 71 -3.08 -15.08 5.31
N LEU A 72 -4.17 -14.44 4.86
CA LEU A 72 -5.51 -15.03 4.87
C LEU A 72 -5.60 -16.24 3.93
N GLN A 73 -4.97 -16.18 2.74
CA GLN A 73 -4.88 -17.33 1.84
C GLN A 73 -4.11 -18.51 2.47
N CYS A 74 -3.05 -18.24 3.24
CA CYS A 74 -2.36 -19.29 4.00
C CYS A 74 -3.26 -19.88 5.08
N ALA A 75 -4.10 -19.06 5.71
CA ALA A 75 -5.03 -19.53 6.73
C ALA A 75 -6.14 -20.41 6.16
N GLU A 76 -6.73 -20.02 5.02
CA GLU A 76 -7.71 -20.84 4.30
C GLU A 76 -7.15 -22.21 3.88
N LYS A 77 -5.86 -22.26 3.56
CA LYS A 77 -5.16 -23.51 3.19
C LYS A 77 -4.74 -24.35 4.41
N GLY A 78 -5.01 -23.91 5.63
CA GLY A 78 -4.57 -24.58 6.86
C GLY A 78 -3.05 -24.55 7.09
N LEU A 79 -2.32 -23.68 6.37
CA LEU A 79 -0.87 -23.50 6.54
C LEU A 79 -0.56 -22.55 7.72
N LEU A 80 -1.53 -21.71 8.08
CA LEU A 80 -1.43 -20.72 9.15
C LEU A 80 -2.73 -20.72 9.96
N SER A 81 -2.64 -20.72 11.28
CA SER A 81 -3.78 -20.48 12.17
C SER A 81 -3.70 -19.04 12.68
N LEU A 82 -4.82 -18.33 12.62
CA LEU A 82 -4.89 -16.92 13.07
C LEU A 82 -4.95 -16.80 14.61
N ASP A 83 -5.44 -17.85 15.26
CA ASP A 83 -5.77 -17.89 16.68
C ASP A 83 -4.79 -18.75 17.50
N ASP A 84 -3.88 -19.48 16.85
CA ASP A 84 -2.86 -20.28 17.53
C ASP A 84 -1.66 -19.40 17.94
N GLU A 85 -1.54 -19.12 19.23
CA GLU A 85 -0.42 -18.38 19.82
C GLU A 85 0.90 -19.15 19.79
N HIS A 86 0.87 -20.49 19.74
CA HIS A 86 2.08 -21.32 19.71
C HIS A 86 2.70 -21.39 18.31
N GLN A 87 1.89 -21.19 17.26
CA GLN A 87 2.37 -21.23 15.89
C GLN A 87 3.36 -20.10 15.58
N LEU A 88 3.23 -18.93 16.23
CA LEU A 88 4.18 -17.83 16.06
C LEU A 88 5.59 -18.25 16.46
N SER A 89 5.75 -18.89 17.62
CA SER A 89 7.03 -19.39 18.13
C SER A 89 7.58 -20.56 17.30
N ALA A 90 6.71 -21.35 16.65
CA ALA A 90 7.14 -22.42 15.76
C ALA A 90 7.71 -21.89 14.43
N ILE A 91 7.14 -20.81 13.90
CA ILE A 91 7.58 -20.18 12.63
C ILE A 91 8.77 -19.24 12.86
N LEU A 92 8.74 -18.46 13.95
CA LEU A 92 9.77 -17.49 14.32
C LEU A 92 10.29 -17.81 15.74
N PRO A 93 11.28 -18.73 15.87
CA PRO A 93 11.80 -19.16 17.16
C PRO A 93 12.33 -18.03 18.05
N GLU A 94 12.78 -16.92 17.46
CA GLU A 94 13.23 -15.73 18.19
C GLU A 94 12.11 -15.04 18.99
N TYR A 95 10.85 -15.32 18.68
CA TYR A 95 9.68 -14.82 19.44
C TYR A 95 9.27 -15.77 20.59
N ALA A 96 9.93 -16.92 20.77
CA ALA A 96 9.60 -17.89 21.81
C ALA A 96 9.89 -17.38 23.24
N THR A 97 10.78 -16.41 23.40
CA THR A 97 11.06 -15.73 24.68
C THR A 97 10.61 -14.27 24.63
N PRO A 98 9.30 -13.99 24.71
CA PRO A 98 8.82 -12.62 24.71
C PRO A 98 9.18 -11.95 26.04
N VAL A 99 10.12 -11.01 26.00
CA VAL A 99 10.56 -10.24 27.19
C VAL A 99 9.47 -9.25 27.67
N PHE A 100 8.36 -9.10 26.91
CA PHE A 100 7.31 -8.11 27.19
C PHE A 100 5.91 -8.47 26.66
N TRP A 101 5.78 -9.32 25.63
CA TRP A 101 4.53 -9.55 24.90
C TRP A 101 3.95 -10.95 25.17
N GLN A 102 3.23 -11.15 26.28
CA GLN A 102 2.45 -12.37 26.50
C GLN A 102 1.09 -12.25 25.77
N GLY A 103 0.74 -13.26 24.95
CA GLY A 103 -0.57 -13.41 24.30
C GLY A 103 -0.72 -12.85 22.88
N LEU A 104 0.30 -12.92 22.02
CA LEU A 104 0.26 -12.38 20.64
C LEU A 104 -0.25 -13.43 19.63
N THR A 105 -1.54 -13.38 19.30
CA THR A 105 -2.13 -14.08 18.14
C THR A 105 -2.12 -13.20 16.89
N LEU A 106 -2.16 -13.78 15.69
CA LEU A 106 -2.12 -13.01 14.43
C LEU A 106 -3.30 -12.03 14.31
N CYS A 107 -4.43 -12.36 14.95
CA CYS A 107 -5.61 -11.50 15.05
C CYS A 107 -5.33 -10.15 15.76
N LEU A 108 -4.31 -10.06 16.62
CA LEU A 108 -3.97 -8.84 17.38
C LEU A 108 -3.20 -7.77 16.58
N VAL A 109 -2.94 -7.98 15.28
CA VAL A 109 -2.44 -6.91 14.38
C VAL A 109 -3.48 -5.78 14.19
N ARG A 110 -4.72 -5.99 14.65
CA ARG A 110 -5.71 -4.94 14.86
C ARG A 110 -5.29 -4.07 16.07
N ARG A 111 -4.42 -3.10 15.80
CA ARG A 111 -3.84 -2.12 16.75
C ARG A 111 -4.83 -1.64 17.83
N ARG A 112 -4.29 -1.48 19.05
CA ARG A 112 -4.74 -0.48 20.03
C ARG A 112 -4.84 0.92 19.40
#